data_AF-A0A5N8T7R3-F1
#
_entry.id   AF-A0A5N8T7R3-F1
#
_cell.length_a   1.000
_cell.length_b   1.000
_cell.length_c   1.000
_cell.angle_alpha   90.00
_cell.angle_beta   90.00
_cell.angle_gamma   90.00
#
_symmetry.space_group_name_H-M   'P 1'
#
loop_
_entity.id
_entity.type
_entity.pdbx_description
1 polymer ?
#
loop_
_entity_poly.entity_id
_entity_poly.type
_entity_poly.pdbx_seq_one_letter_code
_entity_poly.pdbx_strand_id
1 'polypeptide(L)'
;MNQSILDAVMNAEGIVEPSKMAAFFHTNLKEIASLSGLPYSTLSRTERYSTIKAQQQLRNCTEVINRILPWTGNEFHAYAWYRSEGLPEFGGLTAEQLVKHDRMDALRAYLNHTTEGGYA
;
A
#
# COMPACT_ATOMS: atom_id res chain seq x y z
N MET A 1 9.30 14.84 -11.64
CA MET A 1 9.52 13.39 -11.80
C MET A 1 9.17 12.75 -10.46
N ASN A 2 7.94 12.27 -10.28
CA ASN A 2 7.60 11.54 -9.05
C ASN A 2 8.38 10.22 -9.09
N GLN A 3 9.45 10.13 -8.33
CA GLN A 3 10.10 8.84 -8.07
C GLN A 3 9.04 7.92 -7.49
N SER A 4 8.76 6.81 -8.16
CA SER A 4 7.76 5.87 -7.67
C SER A 4 8.29 5.25 -6.38
N ILE A 5 7.47 5.17 -5.33
CA ILE A 5 7.86 4.45 -4.11
C ILE A 5 8.36 3.04 -4.46
N LEU A 6 7.80 2.44 -5.51
CA LEU A 6 8.22 1.15 -6.06
C LEU A 6 9.72 1.08 -6.40
N ASP A 7 10.31 2.15 -6.94
CA ASP A 7 11.74 2.19 -7.28
C ASP A 7 12.63 2.13 -6.02
N ALA A 8 12.17 2.72 -4.92
CA ALA A 8 12.91 2.72 -3.65
C ALA A 8 12.80 1.40 -2.88
N VAL A 9 11.72 0.65 -3.08
CA VAL A 9 11.44 -0.58 -2.31
C VAL A 9 11.74 -1.87 -3.05
N MET A 10 12.01 -1.81 -4.36
CA MET A 10 12.38 -2.98 -5.15
C MET A 10 13.88 -3.28 -5.12
N ASN A 11 14.21 -4.55 -5.33
CA ASN A 11 15.56 -4.98 -5.68
C ASN A 11 15.77 -4.96 -7.20
N ALA A 12 16.97 -5.30 -7.65
CA ALA A 12 17.32 -5.34 -9.08
C ALA A 12 16.53 -6.41 -9.88
N GLU A 13 15.95 -7.39 -9.20
CA GLU A 13 15.11 -8.44 -9.80
C GLU A 13 13.63 -8.00 -9.90
N GLY A 14 13.33 -6.76 -9.49
CA GLY A 14 11.99 -6.20 -9.49
C GLY A 14 11.12 -6.71 -8.34
N ILE A 15 11.65 -7.38 -7.32
CA ILE A 15 10.92 -7.86 -6.16
C ILE A 15 10.84 -6.75 -5.10
N VAL A 16 9.64 -6.49 -4.57
CA VAL A 16 9.43 -5.57 -3.45
C VAL A 16 9.97 -6.21 -2.17
N GLU A 17 10.96 -5.58 -1.57
CA GLU A 17 11.58 -6.02 -0.32
C GLU A 17 10.86 -5.39 0.88
N PRO A 18 10.23 -6.20 1.76
CA PRO A 18 9.50 -5.68 2.92
C PRO A 18 10.36 -4.83 3.87
N SER A 19 11.66 -5.13 3.96
CA SER A 19 12.62 -4.36 4.76
C SER A 19 12.86 -2.97 4.19
N LYS A 20 13.02 -2.84 2.86
CA LYS A 20 13.14 -1.55 2.19
C LYS A 20 11.85 -0.75 2.28
N MET A 21 10.70 -1.42 2.13
CA MET A 21 9.39 -0.80 2.32
C MET A 21 9.22 -0.26 3.74
N ALA A 22 9.63 -1.02 4.76
CA ALA A 22 9.64 -0.55 6.15
C ALA A 22 10.55 0.66 6.35
N ALA A 23 11.76 0.64 5.78
CA ALA A 23 12.70 1.74 5.87
C ALA A 23 12.18 3.01 5.17
N PHE A 24 11.56 2.86 3.99
CA PHE A 24 10.98 3.95 3.23
C PHE A 24 9.89 4.66 4.05
N PHE A 25 8.94 3.91 4.60
CA PHE A 25 7.87 4.46 5.44
C PHE A 25 8.29 4.79 6.88
N HIS A 26 9.61 4.81 7.17
CA HIS A 26 10.15 5.05 8.51
C HIS A 26 9.48 4.20 9.61
N THR A 27 9.23 2.93 9.30
CA THR A 27 8.48 2.00 10.14
C THR A 27 9.20 0.66 10.28
N ASN A 28 8.49 -0.39 10.72
CA ASN A 28 9.04 -1.72 10.93
C ASN A 28 8.25 -2.80 10.19
N LEU A 29 8.82 -4.01 10.14
CA LEU A 29 8.26 -5.13 9.40
C LEU A 29 6.90 -5.62 9.95
N LYS A 30 6.60 -5.41 11.24
CA LYS A 30 5.28 -5.73 11.82
C LYS A 30 4.21 -4.77 11.31
N GLU A 31 4.56 -3.50 11.15
CA GLU A 31 3.66 -2.52 10.55
C GLU A 31 3.40 -2.84 9.07
N ILE A 32 4.43 -3.23 8.30
CA ILE A 32 4.23 -3.69 6.91
C ILE A 32 3.33 -4.94 6.85
N ALA A 33 3.47 -5.86 7.80
CA ALA A 33 2.57 -7.02 7.92
C ALA A 33 1.12 -6.58 8.15
N SER A 34 0.89 -5.60 9.03
CA SER A 34 -0.44 -5.04 9.25
C SER A 34 -1.01 -4.42 7.97
N LEU A 35 -0.22 -3.59 7.29
CA LEU A 35 -0.62 -2.84 6.08
C LEU A 35 -1.00 -3.77 4.92
N SER A 36 -0.13 -4.72 4.63
CA SER A 36 -0.32 -5.69 3.55
C SER A 36 -1.34 -6.75 3.90
N GLY A 37 -1.63 -6.98 5.19
CA GLY A 37 -2.39 -8.15 5.61
C GLY A 37 -1.65 -9.47 5.41
N LEU A 38 -0.35 -9.41 5.12
CA LEU A 38 0.50 -10.59 5.09
C LEU A 38 1.00 -10.90 6.51
N PRO A 39 1.05 -12.17 6.92
CA PRO A 39 1.69 -12.54 8.18
C PRO A 39 3.16 -12.10 8.22
N TYR A 40 3.63 -11.66 9.38
CA TYR A 40 5.05 -11.31 9.59
C TYR A 40 5.99 -12.45 9.15
N SER A 41 5.62 -13.71 9.39
CA SER A 41 6.40 -14.90 8.99
C SER A 41 6.55 -15.07 7.48
N THR A 42 5.68 -14.44 6.68
CA THR A 42 5.78 -14.35 5.23
C THR A 42 6.79 -13.26 4.84
N LEU A 43 6.75 -12.11 5.53
CA LEU A 43 7.62 -10.98 5.23
C LEU A 43 9.07 -11.17 5.71
N SER A 44 9.30 -12.02 6.71
CA SER A 44 10.62 -12.24 7.29
C SER A 44 11.51 -13.21 6.47
N ARG A 45 10.99 -13.82 5.40
CA ARG A 45 11.73 -14.79 4.57
C ARG A 45 11.61 -14.46 3.10
N THR A 46 12.74 -14.32 2.42
CA THR A 46 12.84 -14.01 0.99
C THR A 46 12.00 -14.94 0.11
N GLU A 47 12.11 -16.25 0.32
CA GLU A 47 11.33 -17.25 -0.43
C GLU A 47 9.81 -17.04 -0.33
N ARG A 48 9.32 -16.52 0.81
CA ARG A 48 7.88 -16.37 1.07
C ARG A 48 7.33 -15.07 0.54
N TYR A 49 8.01 -13.95 0.78
CA TYR A 49 7.56 -12.67 0.23
C TYR A 49 7.77 -12.57 -1.27
N SER A 50 8.65 -13.38 -1.88
CA SER A 50 8.85 -13.42 -3.33
C SER A 50 7.74 -14.17 -4.09
N THR A 51 6.80 -14.80 -3.39
CA THR A 51 5.64 -15.44 -4.03
C THR A 51 4.77 -14.41 -4.75
N ILE A 52 4.12 -14.81 -5.85
CA ILE A 52 3.27 -13.93 -6.67
C ILE A 52 2.23 -13.20 -5.80
N LYS A 53 1.54 -13.94 -4.93
CA LYS A 53 0.50 -13.37 -4.05
C LYS A 53 1.07 -12.36 -3.05
N ALA A 54 2.21 -12.66 -2.42
CA ALA A 54 2.81 -11.73 -1.47
C ALA A 54 3.32 -10.46 -2.17
N GLN A 55 3.93 -10.61 -3.34
CA GLN A 55 4.37 -9.48 -4.16
C GLN A 55 3.22 -8.62 -4.63
N GLN A 56 2.12 -9.23 -5.09
CA GLN A 56 0.92 -8.49 -5.47
C GLN A 56 0.38 -7.66 -4.30
N GLN A 57 0.32 -8.25 -3.12
CA GLN A 57 -0.18 -7.56 -1.93
C GLN A 57 0.72 -6.40 -1.48
N LEU A 58 2.05 -6.58 -1.50
CA LEU A 58 3.00 -5.52 -1.18
C LEU A 58 2.89 -4.37 -2.19
N ARG A 59 2.80 -4.68 -3.49
CA ARG A 59 2.60 -3.68 -4.55
C ARG A 59 1.29 -2.93 -4.40
N ASN A 60 0.20 -3.63 -4.11
CA ASN A 60 -1.11 -3.02 -3.89
C ASN A 60 -1.04 -1.98 -2.76
N CYS A 61 -0.41 -2.31 -1.63
CA CYS A 61 -0.20 -1.34 -0.56
C CYS A 61 0.63 -0.13 -1.00
N THR A 62 1.79 -0.38 -1.63
CA THR A 62 2.66 0.69 -2.10
C THR A 62 1.96 1.61 -3.09
N GLU A 63 1.13 1.05 -3.97
CA GLU A 63 0.36 1.79 -4.96
C GLU A 63 -0.67 2.71 -4.30
N VAL A 64 -1.46 2.21 -3.35
CA VAL A 64 -2.45 3.02 -2.64
C VAL A 64 -1.75 4.18 -1.92
N ILE A 65 -0.68 3.89 -1.17
CA ILE A 65 0.05 4.91 -0.42
C ILE A 65 0.67 5.95 -1.38
N ASN A 66 1.32 5.52 -2.45
CA ASN A 66 1.90 6.42 -3.46
C ASN A 66 0.86 7.36 -4.07
N ARG A 67 -0.38 6.88 -4.22
CA ARG A 67 -1.46 7.64 -4.82
C ARG A 67 -2.09 8.67 -3.89
N ILE A 68 -2.22 8.34 -2.61
CA ILE A 68 -2.79 9.27 -1.61
C ILE A 68 -1.75 10.21 -1.01
N LEU A 69 -0.44 9.91 -1.16
CA LEU A 69 0.63 10.73 -0.61
C LEU A 69 0.55 12.22 -1.01
N PRO A 70 0.22 12.57 -2.27
CA PRO A 70 -0.02 13.97 -2.65
C PRO A 70 -1.23 14.61 -1.97
N TRP A 71 -2.26 13.83 -1.60
CA TRP A 71 -3.45 14.32 -0.91
C TRP A 71 -3.19 14.57 0.58
N THR A 72 -2.40 13.70 1.21
CA THR A 72 -2.15 13.74 2.65
C THR A 72 -0.94 14.59 3.02
N GLY A 73 -0.07 14.89 2.06
CA GLY A 73 1.12 15.76 2.18
C GLY A 73 2.31 15.11 2.89
N ASN A 74 2.08 14.05 3.69
CA ASN A 74 3.14 13.26 4.32
C ASN A 74 2.73 11.79 4.49
N GLU A 75 3.72 10.94 4.71
CA GLU A 75 3.58 9.49 4.82
C GLU A 75 2.80 9.06 6.08
N PHE A 76 2.93 9.81 7.17
CA PHE A 76 2.22 9.53 8.42
C PHE A 76 0.71 9.74 8.28
N HIS A 77 0.28 10.80 7.59
CA HIS A 77 -1.11 11.04 7.26
C HIS A 77 -1.62 10.07 6.21
N ALA A 78 -0.79 9.68 5.22
CA ALA A 78 -1.14 8.62 4.28
C ALA A 78 -1.43 7.30 5.01
N TYR A 79 -0.62 6.98 6.01
CA TYR A 79 -0.80 5.82 6.87
C TYR A 79 -2.10 5.91 7.69
N ALA A 80 -2.35 7.05 8.34
CA ALA A 80 -3.56 7.27 9.11
C ALA A 80 -4.82 7.14 8.24
N TRP A 81 -4.79 7.73 7.04
CA TRP A 81 -5.88 7.62 6.07
C TRP A 81 -6.11 6.18 5.62
N TYR A 82 -5.05 5.46 5.24
CA TYR A 82 -5.15 4.08 4.76
C TYR A 82 -5.80 3.12 5.76
N ARG A 83 -5.51 3.32 7.06
CA ARG A 83 -5.99 2.45 8.15
C ARG A 83 -7.32 2.90 8.76
N SER A 84 -7.59 4.20 8.80
CA SER A 84 -8.70 4.75 9.59
C SER A 84 -9.78 5.41 8.76
N GLU A 85 -9.50 5.81 7.52
CA GLU A 85 -10.51 6.43 6.68
C GLU A 85 -11.44 5.36 6.10
N GLY A 86 -12.68 5.34 6.60
CA GLY A 86 -13.74 4.52 6.05
C GLY A 86 -14.27 5.15 4.76
N LEU A 87 -14.26 4.39 3.67
CA LEU A 87 -14.70 4.88 2.37
C LEU A 87 -16.22 4.71 2.22
N PRO A 88 -17.00 5.79 2.03
CA PRO A 88 -18.47 5.71 1.96
C PRO A 88 -18.99 4.79 0.86
N GLU A 89 -18.37 4.83 -0.33
CA GLU A 89 -18.67 3.99 -1.49
C GLU A 89 -18.51 2.48 -1.21
N PHE A 90 -17.78 2.12 -0.16
CA PHE A 90 -17.54 0.75 0.26
C PHE A 90 -18.22 0.41 1.59
N GLY A 91 -19.26 1.15 1.98
CA GLY A 91 -19.98 0.90 3.23
C GLY A 91 -19.14 1.17 4.48
N GLY A 92 -18.17 2.09 4.38
CA GLY A 92 -17.27 2.45 5.49
C GLY A 92 -16.04 1.54 5.64
N LEU A 93 -15.79 0.63 4.70
CA LEU A 93 -14.55 -0.15 4.69
C LEU A 93 -13.34 0.75 4.43
N THR A 94 -12.23 0.46 5.11
CA THR A 94 -10.99 1.20 4.92
C THR A 94 -10.20 0.68 3.73
N ALA A 95 -9.27 1.48 3.21
CA ALA A 95 -8.38 1.06 2.13
C ALA A 95 -7.59 -0.20 2.51
N GLU A 96 -7.14 -0.29 3.78
CA GLU A 96 -6.51 -1.50 4.34
C GLU A 96 -7.41 -2.74 4.21
N GLN A 97 -8.68 -2.62 4.57
CA GLN A 97 -9.63 -3.73 4.47
C GLN A 97 -9.86 -4.14 3.02
N LEU A 98 -9.99 -3.17 2.10
CA LEU A 98 -10.16 -3.46 0.67
C LEU A 98 -8.97 -4.19 0.08
N VAL A 99 -7.74 -3.77 0.42
CA VAL A 99 -6.51 -4.46 0.00
C VAL A 99 -6.47 -5.88 0.58
N LYS A 100 -6.84 -6.07 1.84
CA LYS A 100 -6.92 -7.41 2.47
C LYS A 100 -7.97 -8.33 1.85
N HIS A 101 -9.05 -7.78 1.33
CA HIS A 101 -10.14 -8.52 0.68
C HIS A 101 -9.95 -8.71 -0.83
N ASP A 102 -8.76 -8.42 -1.38
CA ASP A 102 -8.45 -8.52 -2.82
C ASP A 102 -9.34 -7.60 -3.69
N ARG A 103 -9.85 -6.50 -3.10
CA ARG A 103 -10.74 -5.52 -3.75
C ARG A 103 -9.97 -4.31 -4.30
N MET A 104 -8.71 -4.53 -4.68
CA MET A 104 -7.81 -3.44 -5.12
C MET A 104 -8.31 -2.75 -6.38
N ASP A 105 -8.92 -3.46 -7.33
CA ASP A 105 -9.41 -2.85 -8.56
C ASP A 105 -10.58 -1.89 -8.32
N ALA A 106 -11.45 -2.22 -7.36
CA ALA A 106 -12.51 -1.33 -6.94
C ALA A 106 -11.94 -0.09 -6.23
N LEU A 107 -10.94 -0.28 -5.35
CA LEU A 107 -10.23 0.83 -4.70
C LEU A 107 -9.53 1.74 -5.72
N ARG A 108 -8.88 1.17 -6.75
CA ARG A 108 -8.28 1.94 -7.86
C ARG A 108 -9.33 2.77 -8.59
N ALA A 109 -10.48 2.18 -8.91
CA ALA A 109 -11.56 2.89 -9.58
C ALA A 109 -12.09 4.06 -8.74
N TYR A 110 -12.27 3.85 -7.43
CA TYR A 110 -12.62 4.91 -6.50
C TYR A 110 -11.56 6.02 -6.48
N LEU A 111 -10.28 5.67 -6.29
CA LEU A 111 -9.19 6.66 -6.24
C LEU A 111 -9.04 7.40 -7.58
N ASN A 112 -9.26 6.75 -8.73
CA ASN A 112 -9.34 7.39 -10.04
C ASN A 112 -10.45 8.44 -10.05
N HIS A 113 -11.66 8.04 -9.67
CA HIS A 113 -12.81 8.93 -9.66
C HIS A 113 -12.61 10.14 -8.72
N THR A 114 -12.05 9.93 -7.52
CA THR A 114 -11.73 11.02 -6.58
C THR A 114 -10.65 11.95 -7.13
N THR A 115 -9.64 11.41 -7.84
CA THR A 115 -8.60 12.24 -8.47
C THR A 115 -9.18 13.10 -9.61
N GLU A 116 -10.09 12.52 -10.40
CA GLU A 116 -10.74 13.18 -11.54
C GLU A 116 -11.81 14.19 -11.11
N GLY A 117 -12.49 13.97 -9.97
CA GLY A 117 -13.54 14.83 -9.44
C GLY A 117 -13.10 15.87 -8.40
N GLY A 118 -11.82 15.84 -7.97
CA GLY A 118 -11.32 16.58 -6.79
C GLY A 118 -10.36 17.74 -7.08
N TYR A 119 -10.26 18.19 -8.32
CA TYR A 119 -9.63 19.47 -8.68
C TYR A 119 -10.65 20.35 -9.43
N ALA A 120 -11.61 20.90 -8.69
CA ALA A 120 -12.43 22.02 -9.12
C ALA A 120 -12.62 22.98 -7.94
#